data_AF-A0A238BN10-F1
#
_entry.id   AF-A0A238BN10-F1
#
_cell.length_a   1.000
_cell.length_b   1.000
_cell.length_c   1.000
_cell.angle_alpha   90.00
_cell.angle_beta   90.00
_cell.angle_gamma   90.00
#
_symmetry.space_group_name_H-M   'P 1'
#
loop_
_entity.id
_entity.type
_entity.pdbx_description
1 polymer ?
#
loop_
_entity_poly.entity_id
_entity_poly.type
_entity_poly.pdbx_seq_one_letter_code
_entity_poly.pdbx_strand_id
1 'polypeptide(L)'
;MANLRRILLTFNNSQQSIILGRIVDKKNLYSYLFPWNIYTTILPQAGIVFSPSALEYMTNDACFGWLSPRATERALIRCSNLMNIQLIDPIDKEGKHLFDPNSLKDLIESKESKTSKKTNGTLHCCSDQAVSFGGLNYRNHRILDFVTNRIKVFGC
;
A
#
# COMPACT_ATOMS: atom_id res chain seq x y z
N MET A 1 -9.46 7.28 -11.37
CA MET A 1 -9.40 6.35 -10.21
C MET A 1 -10.65 5.47 -10.12
N ALA A 2 -10.83 4.51 -11.04
CA ALA A 2 -11.99 3.60 -11.02
C ALA A 2 -11.84 2.45 -10.01
N ASN A 3 -10.62 1.90 -9.90
CA ASN A 3 -10.31 0.78 -9.00
C ASN A 3 -10.51 1.14 -7.53
N LEU A 4 -10.01 2.31 -7.09
CA LEU A 4 -10.24 2.81 -5.74
C LEU A 4 -11.73 2.97 -5.43
N ARG A 5 -12.51 3.55 -6.36
CA ARG A 5 -13.95 3.73 -6.17
C ARG A 5 -14.67 2.39 -6.00
N ARG A 6 -14.29 1.38 -6.77
CA ARG A 6 -14.84 0.02 -6.64
C ARG A 6 -14.58 -0.56 -5.25
N ILE A 7 -13.37 -0.39 -4.72
CA ILE A 7 -13.01 -0.85 -3.39
C ILE A 7 -13.81 -0.08 -2.33
N LEU A 8 -13.85 1.24 -2.42
CA LEU A 8 -14.59 2.09 -1.47
C LEU A 8 -16.10 1.78 -1.44
N LEU A 9 -16.72 1.45 -2.58
CA LEU A 9 -18.11 1.00 -2.63
C LEU A 9 -18.37 -0.26 -1.80
N THR A 10 -17.35 -1.11 -1.64
CA THR A 10 -17.42 -2.31 -0.79
C THR A 10 -17.46 -1.97 0.70
N PHE A 11 -16.88 -0.82 1.08
CA PHE A 11 -16.80 -0.33 2.45
C PHE A 11 -17.88 0.71 2.80
N ASN A 12 -18.58 1.25 1.79
CA ASN A 12 -19.52 2.37 1.93
C ASN A 12 -20.73 2.07 2.84
N ASN A 13 -21.01 0.80 3.11
CA ASN A 13 -22.07 0.38 4.04
C ASN A 13 -21.67 0.48 5.51
N SER A 14 -20.40 0.79 5.81
CA SER A 14 -19.89 0.80 7.17
C SER A 14 -19.46 2.22 7.56
N GLN A 15 -20.01 2.76 8.66
CA GLN A 15 -19.47 3.95 9.35
C GLN A 15 -18.10 3.68 10.00
N GLN A 16 -17.33 2.74 9.46
CA GLN A 16 -16.10 2.25 10.06
C GLN A 16 -14.95 3.21 9.73
N SER A 17 -14.16 3.51 10.75
CA SER A 17 -12.86 4.14 10.59
C SER A 17 -11.92 3.11 9.95
N ILE A 18 -11.53 3.36 8.69
CA ILE A 18 -10.72 2.45 7.88
C ILE A 18 -9.53 3.19 7.31
N ILE A 19 -8.38 2.52 7.33
CA ILE A 19 -7.15 2.94 6.67
C ILE A 19 -6.76 1.85 5.68
N LEU A 20 -6.69 2.23 4.40
CA LEU A 20 -6.21 1.37 3.34
C LEU A 20 -4.75 1.70 3.06
N GLY A 21 -3.90 0.69 3.01
CA GLY A 21 -2.50 0.85 2.65
C GLY A 21 -1.75 -0.45 2.71
N ARG A 22 -0.52 -0.44 2.24
CA ARG A 22 0.30 -1.66 2.21
C ARG A 22 0.82 -2.00 3.59
N ILE A 23 0.53 -3.21 4.09
CA ILE A 23 0.98 -3.69 5.39
C ILE A 23 2.08 -4.74 5.18
N VAL A 24 3.13 -4.65 5.98
CA VAL A 24 4.25 -5.60 5.95
C VAL A 24 4.57 -6.07 7.36
N ASP A 25 4.62 -7.39 7.51
CA ASP A 25 5.06 -8.06 8.73
C ASP A 25 6.57 -8.28 8.68
N LYS A 26 7.32 -7.56 9.52
CA LYS A 26 8.77 -7.70 9.70
C LYS A 26 9.08 -8.61 10.90
N LYS A 27 8.39 -9.75 10.99
CA LYS A 27 8.61 -10.76 12.03
C LYS A 27 9.88 -11.54 11.69
N ASN A 28 10.81 -11.60 12.65
CA ASN A 28 12.06 -12.37 12.56
C ASN A 28 12.07 -13.44 13.65
N LEU A 29 13.03 -14.37 13.66
CA LEU A 29 13.14 -15.35 14.75
C LEU A 29 13.24 -14.66 16.13
N TYR A 30 13.90 -13.50 16.22
CA TYR A 30 13.97 -12.69 17.43
C TYR A 30 12.62 -12.06 17.85
N SER A 31 11.63 -11.95 16.96
CA SER A 31 10.31 -11.41 17.34
C SER A 31 9.52 -12.36 18.23
N TYR A 32 9.83 -13.66 18.22
CA TYR A 32 9.20 -14.64 19.10
C TYR A 32 9.72 -14.54 20.55
N LEU A 33 10.96 -14.08 20.73
CA LEU A 33 11.57 -13.90 22.05
C LEU A 33 11.11 -12.60 22.73
N PHE A 34 10.65 -11.61 21.96
CA PHE A 34 10.27 -10.29 22.46
C PHE A 34 8.89 -9.86 21.96
N PRO A 35 7.79 -10.45 22.45
CA PRO A 35 6.44 -10.19 21.94
C PRO A 35 5.93 -8.76 22.18
N TRP A 36 6.67 -7.93 22.94
CA TRP A 36 6.26 -6.57 23.30
C TRP A 36 6.45 -5.52 22.20
N ASN A 37 7.11 -5.87 21.09
CA ASN A 37 7.37 -4.91 20.01
C ASN A 37 6.35 -5.05 18.86
N ILE A 38 6.04 -3.93 18.20
CA ILE A 38 5.18 -3.94 17.02
C ILE A 38 6.03 -4.30 15.80
N TYR A 39 5.77 -5.49 15.26
CA TYR A 39 6.48 -6.03 14.09
C TYR A 39 5.77 -5.75 12.76
N THR A 40 4.55 -5.24 12.82
CA THR A 40 3.76 -4.85 11.66
C THR A 40 4.01 -3.38 11.34
N THR A 41 4.18 -3.07 10.06
CA THR A 41 4.42 -1.70 9.59
C THR A 41 3.53 -1.42 8.39
N ILE A 42 2.94 -0.23 8.34
CA ILE A 42 2.34 0.28 7.10
C ILE A 42 3.45 0.93 6.26
N LEU A 43 3.37 0.85 4.93
CA LEU A 43 4.32 1.48 4.01
C LEU A 43 3.71 2.75 3.39
N PRO A 44 4.02 3.95 3.90
CA PRO A 44 3.54 5.21 3.32
C PRO A 44 3.99 5.42 1.88
N GLN A 45 5.12 4.81 1.51
CA GLN A 45 5.68 4.88 0.16
C GLN A 45 4.71 4.32 -0.88
N ALA A 46 3.92 3.30 -0.55
CA ALA A 46 2.94 2.71 -1.46
C ALA A 46 1.66 3.57 -1.60
N GLY A 47 1.50 4.61 -0.78
CA GLY A 47 0.28 5.39 -0.64
C GLY A 47 -0.64 4.84 0.46
N ILE A 48 -1.40 5.76 1.08
CA ILE A 48 -2.35 5.45 2.15
C ILE A 48 -3.64 6.22 1.88
N VAL A 49 -4.78 5.58 2.08
CA VAL A 49 -6.11 6.20 1.98
C VAL A 49 -6.81 6.10 3.32
N PHE A 50 -7.31 7.23 3.82
CA PHE A 50 -8.04 7.33 5.08
C PHE A 50 -9.53 7.50 4.79
N SER A 51 -10.39 6.82 5.55
CA SER A 51 -11.78 7.23 5.65
C SER A 51 -11.88 8.55 6.44
N PRO A 52 -12.92 9.37 6.21
CA PRO A 52 -13.05 10.66 6.90
C PRO A 52 -12.96 10.54 8.42
N SER A 53 -13.66 9.56 9.01
CA SER A 53 -13.63 9.30 10.45
C SER A 53 -12.26 8.82 10.94
N ALA A 54 -11.57 7.98 10.16
CA ALA A 54 -10.21 7.54 10.50
C ALA A 54 -9.24 8.72 10.53
N LEU A 55 -9.36 9.65 9.58
CA LEU A 55 -8.53 10.85 9.54
C LEU A 55 -8.77 11.73 10.77
N GLU A 56 -10.04 11.97 11.13
CA GLU A 56 -10.40 12.75 12.32
C GLU A 56 -9.81 12.14 13.60
N TYR A 57 -9.92 10.83 13.78
CA TYR A 57 -9.34 10.13 14.92
C TYR A 57 -7.80 10.17 14.92
N MET A 58 -7.15 10.12 13.75
CA MET A 58 -5.70 10.18 13.64
C MET A 58 -5.11 11.57 13.89
N THR A 59 -5.90 12.62 13.70
CA THR A 59 -5.48 13.99 14.01
C THR A 59 -5.58 14.34 15.49
N ASN A 60 -6.10 13.43 16.33
CA ASN A 60 -6.20 13.64 17.77
C ASN A 60 -4.81 13.69 18.44
N ASP A 61 -4.64 14.54 19.44
CA ASP A 61 -3.42 14.70 20.22
C ASP A 61 -2.93 13.41 20.89
N ALA A 62 -3.84 12.46 21.16
CA ALA A 62 -3.50 11.12 21.63
C ALA A 62 -2.58 10.33 20.68
N CYS A 63 -2.55 10.73 19.40
CA CYS A 63 -1.76 10.14 18.34
C CYS A 63 -0.44 10.85 18.04
N PHE A 64 -0.18 11.99 18.68
CA PHE A 64 1.07 12.72 18.50
C PHE A 64 2.23 12.07 19.28
N GLY A 65 3.28 11.67 18.55
CA GLY A 65 4.51 11.10 19.09
C GLY A 65 5.75 11.52 18.28
N TRP A 66 6.95 11.11 18.70
CA TRP A 66 8.23 11.57 18.11
C TRP A 66 8.33 11.20 16.62
N LEU A 67 8.13 12.21 15.77
CA LEU A 67 8.02 12.12 14.30
C LEU A 67 9.39 11.84 13.65
N SER A 68 9.75 10.57 13.51
CA SER A 68 10.69 10.12 12.47
C SER A 68 9.92 9.37 11.38
N PRO A 69 10.35 9.34 10.10
CA PRO A 69 9.64 8.60 9.06
C PRO A 69 9.46 7.10 9.37
N ARG A 70 10.46 6.48 10.03
CA ARG A 70 10.35 5.10 10.57
C ARG A 70 9.38 5.01 11.76
N ALA A 71 9.26 6.08 12.54
CA ALA A 71 8.21 6.18 13.54
C ALA A 71 6.85 6.33 12.87
N THR A 72 6.69 7.03 11.74
CA THR A 72 5.39 7.16 11.06
C THR A 72 4.81 5.80 10.66
N GLU A 73 5.61 4.89 10.11
CA GLU A 73 5.16 3.53 9.73
C GLU A 73 4.58 2.73 10.91
N ARG A 74 5.21 2.82 12.08
CA ARG A 74 4.80 2.11 13.30
C ARG A 74 3.77 2.89 14.11
N ALA A 75 3.85 4.21 14.09
CA ALA A 75 2.97 5.12 14.80
C ALA A 75 1.57 5.02 14.22
N LEU A 76 1.42 4.93 12.89
CA LEU A 76 0.11 4.71 12.27
C LEU A 76 -0.56 3.41 12.75
N ILE A 77 0.21 2.32 12.83
CA ILE A 77 -0.27 1.03 13.37
C ILE A 77 -0.63 1.14 14.85
N ARG A 78 0.20 1.82 15.64
CA ARG A 78 -0.06 2.01 17.07
C ARG A 78 -1.31 2.86 17.30
N CYS A 79 -1.41 3.97 16.58
CA CYS A 79 -2.54 4.89 16.64
C CYS A 79 -3.85 4.24 16.21
N SER A 80 -3.81 3.44 15.16
CA SER A 80 -4.99 2.73 14.73
C SER A 80 -5.46 1.73 15.77
N ASN A 81 -4.54 1.03 16.43
CA ASN A 81 -4.88 0.12 17.51
C ASN A 81 -5.44 0.86 18.74
N LEU A 82 -4.93 2.05 19.06
CA LEU A 82 -5.44 2.89 20.15
C LEU A 82 -6.85 3.43 19.87
N MET A 83 -7.09 3.85 18.63
CA MET A 83 -8.35 4.47 18.21
C MET A 83 -9.36 3.46 17.62
N ASN A 84 -9.07 2.16 17.70
CA ASN A 84 -9.87 1.07 17.12
C ASN A 84 -10.20 1.28 15.62
N ILE A 85 -9.23 1.80 14.85
CA ILE A 85 -9.32 2.00 13.41
C ILE A 85 -8.88 0.72 12.70
N GLN A 86 -9.65 0.27 11.71
CA GLN A 86 -9.31 -0.92 10.95
C GLN A 86 -8.26 -0.61 9.88
N LEU A 87 -7.15 -1.35 9.90
CA LEU A 87 -6.14 -1.30 8.84
C LEU A 87 -6.32 -2.47 7.90
N ILE A 88 -6.41 -2.15 6.61
CA ILE A 88 -6.67 -3.13 5.56
C ILE A 88 -5.61 -2.96 4.48
N ASP A 89 -4.96 -4.07 4.14
CA ASP A 89 -4.13 -4.20 2.94
C ASP A 89 -4.97 -4.88 1.86
N PRO A 90 -5.58 -4.12 0.93
CA PRO A 90 -6.50 -4.71 -0.03
C PRO A 90 -5.73 -5.45 -1.12
N ILE A 91 -6.26 -6.62 -1.45
CA ILE A 91 -5.68 -7.59 -2.38
C ILE A 91 -6.68 -7.85 -3.50
N ASP A 92 -6.17 -8.01 -4.72
CA ASP A 92 -6.95 -8.42 -5.89
C ASP A 92 -7.30 -9.92 -5.84
N LYS A 93 -8.16 -10.36 -6.75
CA LYS A 93 -8.53 -11.77 -6.97
C LYS A 93 -7.33 -12.69 -7.22
N GLU A 94 -6.23 -12.13 -7.75
CA GLU A 94 -4.99 -12.85 -8.01
C GLU A 94 -4.05 -12.94 -6.80
N GLY A 95 -4.47 -12.46 -5.62
CA GLY A 95 -3.60 -12.45 -4.43
C GLY A 95 -2.54 -11.34 -4.46
N LYS A 96 -2.66 -10.38 -5.38
CA LYS A 96 -1.72 -9.26 -5.53
C LYS A 96 -2.22 -8.01 -4.80
N HIS A 97 -1.32 -7.31 -4.14
CA HIS A 97 -1.66 -6.10 -3.39
C HIS A 97 -1.99 -4.93 -4.32
N LEU A 98 -2.96 -4.11 -3.92
CA LEU A 98 -3.40 -2.96 -4.72
C LEU A 98 -2.56 -1.70 -4.46
N PHE A 99 -1.83 -1.66 -3.35
CA PHE A 99 -0.86 -0.62 -3.03
C PHE A 99 0.55 -1.18 -3.22
N ASP A 100 1.24 -0.71 -4.26
CA ASP A 100 2.58 -1.17 -4.59
C ASP A 100 3.63 -0.14 -4.13
N PRO A 101 4.60 -0.51 -3.27
CA PRO A 101 5.67 0.40 -2.86
C PRO A 101 6.67 0.71 -3.99
N ASN A 102 6.72 -0.10 -5.05
CA ASN A 102 7.70 0.05 -6.13
C ASN A 102 7.30 1.16 -7.09
N SER A 103 8.31 1.78 -7.72
CA SER A 103 8.06 2.80 -8.74
C SER A 103 7.66 2.18 -10.07
N LEU A 104 6.85 2.90 -10.86
CA LEU A 104 6.46 2.47 -12.21
C LEU A 104 7.68 2.10 -13.07
N LYS A 105 8.80 2.82 -12.88
CA LYS A 105 10.05 2.56 -13.60
C LYS A 105 10.61 1.19 -13.23
N ASP A 106 10.68 0.85 -11.94
CA ASP A 106 11.19 -0.44 -11.48
C ASP A 106 10.30 -1.60 -11.95
N LEU A 107 8.99 -1.37 -12.10
CA LEU A 107 8.04 -2.36 -12.60
C LEU A 107 8.19 -2.62 -14.11
N ILE A 108 8.65 -1.62 -14.86
CA ILE A 108 8.91 -1.73 -16.31
C ILE A 108 10.33 -2.28 -16.54
N GLU A 109 11.32 -1.80 -15.80
CA GLU A 109 12.74 -2.14 -15.96
C GLU A 109 13.12 -3.50 -15.35
N SER A 110 12.40 -3.98 -14.33
CA SER A 110 12.59 -5.34 -13.79
C SER A 110 12.32 -6.45 -14.82
N LYS A 111 11.82 -6.11 -16.01
CA LYS A 111 11.71 -7.03 -17.15
C LYS A 111 13.02 -7.24 -17.92
N GLU A 112 14.09 -6.47 -17.66
CA GLU A 112 15.34 -6.56 -18.42
C GLU A 112 16.62 -6.68 -17.55
N SER A 113 16.86 -7.87 -16.98
CA SER A 113 18.22 -8.42 -16.88
C SER A 113 18.14 -9.95 -16.97
N LYS A 114 18.34 -10.53 -18.16
CA LYS A 114 19.60 -11.07 -18.67
C LYS A 114 20.40 -11.87 -17.63
N THR A 115 20.56 -13.16 -17.96
CA THR A 115 21.41 -14.22 -17.38
C THR A 115 20.94 -14.99 -16.14
N SER A 116 20.47 -16.22 -16.42
CA SER A 116 20.86 -17.46 -15.75
C SER A 116 20.67 -17.57 -14.23
N LYS A 117 19.48 -18.01 -13.82
CA LYS A 117 19.28 -19.28 -13.12
C LYS A 117 17.78 -19.57 -13.06
N LYS A 118 17.40 -20.79 -13.48
CA LYS A 118 16.07 -21.36 -13.22
C LYS A 118 15.89 -21.51 -11.70
N THR A 119 15.52 -20.43 -11.04
CA THR A 119 14.72 -20.51 -9.83
C THR A 119 13.31 -20.14 -10.26
N ASN A 120 12.32 -20.92 -9.84
CA ASN A 120 10.89 -20.65 -10.03
C ASN A 120 10.51 -19.36 -9.28
N GLY A 121 11.03 -18.22 -9.74
CA GLY A 121 10.73 -16.90 -9.24
C GLY A 121 9.45 -16.49 -9.93
N THR A 122 8.35 -16.53 -9.18
CA THR A 122 7.10 -15.88 -9.55
C THR A 122 7.43 -14.52 -10.15
N LEU A 123 7.10 -14.32 -11.43
CA LEU A 123 7.07 -13.00 -12.06
C LEU A 123 6.40 -12.06 -11.05
N HIS A 124 7.18 -11.18 -10.43
CA HIS A 124 6.67 -10.28 -9.40
C HIS A 124 5.92 -9.16 -10.13
N CYS A 125 4.77 -9.52 -10.69
CA CYS A 125 3.94 -8.63 -11.48
C CYS A 125 2.92 -7.97 -10.56
N CYS A 126 2.69 -6.69 -10.78
CA CYS A 126 1.70 -5.89 -10.07
C CYS A 126 0.28 -6.38 -10.36
N SER A 127 -0.67 -5.94 -9.53
CA SER A 127 -2.09 -6.10 -9.85
C SER A 127 -2.46 -5.15 -10.99
N ASP A 128 -3.22 -5.66 -11.97
CA ASP A 128 -3.84 -4.83 -13.01
C ASP A 128 -4.90 -3.87 -12.42
N GLN A 129 -5.34 -4.13 -11.19
CA GLN A 129 -6.25 -3.30 -10.42
C GLN A 129 -5.52 -2.38 -9.42
N ALA A 130 -4.20 -2.22 -9.55
CA ALA A 130 -3.42 -1.35 -8.66
C ALA A 130 -4.06 0.04 -8.51
N VAL A 131 -4.05 0.51 -7.26
CA VAL A 131 -4.64 1.77 -6.82
C VAL A 131 -3.58 2.85 -6.69
N SER A 132 -2.39 2.47 -6.24
CA SER A 132 -1.29 3.40 -5.97
C SER A 132 0.06 2.72 -6.18
N PHE A 133 1.03 3.52 -6.64
CA PHE A 133 2.43 3.14 -6.82
C PHE A 133 3.33 4.11 -6.06
N GLY A 134 4.40 3.60 -5.47
CA GLY A 134 5.39 4.42 -4.79
C GLY A 134 6.35 5.13 -5.74
N GLY A 135 7.11 6.10 -5.22
CA GLY A 135 8.19 6.75 -5.95
C GLY A 135 7.79 7.44 -7.26
N LEU A 136 6.52 7.84 -7.40
CA LEU A 136 6.04 8.53 -8.59
C LEU A 136 6.46 10.01 -8.57
N ASN A 137 7.33 10.40 -9.50
CA ASN A 137 7.61 11.81 -9.77
C ASN A 137 6.48 12.44 -10.61
N TYR A 138 6.43 13.78 -10.67
CA TYR A 138 5.45 14.52 -11.48
C TYR A 138 5.36 14.03 -12.94
N ARG A 139 6.51 13.72 -13.55
CA ARG A 139 6.58 13.15 -14.90
C ARG A 139 5.90 11.79 -14.97
N ASN A 140 6.11 10.93 -13.98
CA ASN A 140 5.53 9.59 -13.92
C ASN A 140 4.01 9.68 -13.76
N HIS A 141 3.51 10.60 -12.93
CA HIS A 141 2.08 10.86 -12.79
C HIS A 141 1.43 11.25 -14.12
N ARG A 142 2.05 12.15 -14.90
CA ARG A 142 1.54 12.53 -16.21
C ARG A 142 1.53 11.38 -17.21
N ILE A 143 2.58 10.55 -17.21
CA ILE A 143 2.65 9.37 -18.08
C ILE A 143 1.57 8.37 -17.69
N LEU A 144 1.40 8.10 -16.40
CA LEU A 144 0.39 7.17 -15.90
C LEU A 144 -1.03 7.66 -16.23
N ASP A 145 -1.33 8.94 -16.04
CA ASP A 145 -2.61 9.54 -16.41
C ASP A 145 -2.88 9.45 -17.92
N PHE A 146 -1.86 9.71 -18.73
CA PHE A 146 -1.95 9.57 -20.18
C PHE A 146 -2.21 8.12 -20.61
N VAL A 147 -1.43 7.15 -20.09
CA VAL A 147 -1.59 5.74 -20.43
C VAL A 147 -2.95 5.22 -19.99
N THR A 148 -3.38 5.53 -18.77
CA THR A 148 -4.65 5.01 -18.21
C THR A 148 -5.90 5.62 -18.85
N ASN A 149 -5.88 6.90 -19.25
CA ASN A 149 -7.06 7.56 -19.79
C ASN A 149 -7.08 7.68 -21.32
N ARG A 150 -5.91 7.75 -21.97
CA ARG A 150 -5.80 8.06 -23.41
C ARG A 150 -5.38 6.86 -24.25
N ILE A 151 -4.60 5.93 -23.71
CA ILE A 151 -4.18 4.75 -24.44
C ILE A 151 -5.15 3.61 -24.12
N LYS A 152 -6.08 3.36 -25.04
CA LYS A 152 -6.80 2.09 -25.05
C LYS A 152 -5.92 1.08 -25.78
N VAL A 153 -5.28 0.20 -25.02
CA VAL A 153 -4.58 -0.94 -25.60
C VAL A 153 -5.66 -1.91 -26.07
N PHE A 154 -5.91 -1.93 -27.38
CA PHE A 154 -6.66 -2.98 -28.03
C PHE A 154 -5.65 -3.98 -28.57
N GLY A 155 -5.56 -5.16 -27.95
CA GLY A 155 -4.57 -6.17 -28.32
C GLY A 155 -4.84 -7.54 -27.71
N CYS A 156 -5.29 -8.44 -28.61
CA CYS A 156 -5.34 -9.91 -28.62
C CYS A 156 -6.00 -10.66 -27.45
#